data_AF-A0A453RB53-F1
#
_entry.id   AF-A0A453RB53-F1
#
_cell.length_a   1.000
_cell.length_b   1.000
_cell.length_c   1.000
_cell.angle_alpha   90.00
_cell.angle_beta   90.00
_cell.angle_gamma   90.00
#
_symmetry.space_group_name_H-M   'P 1'
#
loop_
_entity.id
_entity.type
_entity.pdbx_description
1 polymer ?
#
loop_
_entity_poly.entity_id
_entity_poly.type
_entity_poly.pdbx_seq_one_letter_code
_entity_poly.pdbx_strand_id
1 'polypeptide(L)'
;RGTMRSSSMATAILSIAAVVLLLAVQDSHGAKLCMDSTFPRAVNGSLSFCGYNGTACCNTTDDAAVRRQFAAMNISGTPCGDLVKSILCARCNPYAGELFTVRTSPRTVPLLCNSTGVSSRVSGVAAATGYCAKVWDTCKDVSIPGSPFQPPKGGASAPKLAEVWESEGDFCGALGGESICFDGEAAAFNATRVVPPVNGMCLERVSNGSYLNMAAHPDGSNRVFLSNQAGKVFLATVPPQGSGKPLELDVANPFLDITDEVHFDNEFGLLGMAFHPDFEKNGRFFVSYSCDKTQSASCSGRCACNSDIGCDPSKLGADNGAQPCQYQSVIAEYTANSSSGSPSKATSANPTEARRIMTLGLPFTTHHGGQILFSPGDGYMYFMMGDGGSVGDPWNFAQNKGTLLGKIIRIDVNNMPSGNNTPSWGNYGIPKDNPFSMDPKFAPEVFAMGFKNPWRCSFDSTKPSYFFCADVGQSLYEEVDLVVNGGNYGWRVFEGPQSYPALSTPGGNTSVDSINAILPVMGYAHNTVNNNVGSASIIGGYVYRSMTNPCLNGRVHLRGLVCTVHVVRDRDAGEQWGVQCDAADIRLLQDVTNPV
;
A
#
# COMPACT_ATOMS: atom_id res chain seq x y z
N ARG A 1 39.87 32.22 42.11
CA ARG A 1 40.00 31.16 43.15
C ARG A 1 38.59 30.95 43.73
N GLY A 2 37.94 29.81 43.67
CA GLY A 2 38.37 28.50 43.23
C GLY A 2 37.19 27.69 42.68
N THR A 3 37.52 26.92 41.66
CA THR A 3 36.87 25.70 41.19
C THR A 3 36.88 24.65 42.30
N MET A 4 35.69 24.18 42.72
CA MET A 4 35.44 22.81 43.24
C MET A 4 34.02 22.75 43.81
N ARG A 5 33.05 22.30 42.99
CA ARG A 5 31.78 21.69 43.46
C ARG A 5 30.99 20.98 42.36
N SER A 6 31.48 20.94 41.12
CA SER A 6 30.76 20.38 39.96
C SER A 6 30.86 18.85 39.78
N SER A 7 31.74 18.13 40.49
CA SER A 7 32.02 16.71 40.17
C SER A 7 31.13 15.68 40.90
N SER A 8 30.52 16.03 42.04
CA SER A 8 29.77 15.06 42.86
C SER A 8 28.28 14.96 42.52
N MET A 9 27.70 15.96 41.85
CA MET A 9 26.30 15.90 41.36
C MET A 9 26.20 15.12 40.05
N ALA A 10 27.23 15.17 39.20
CA ALA A 10 27.23 14.49 37.90
C ALA A 10 27.19 12.96 38.04
N THR A 11 27.88 12.38 39.02
CA THR A 11 27.95 10.92 39.26
C THR A 11 26.65 10.35 39.82
N ALA A 12 25.92 11.12 40.63
CA ALA A 12 24.61 10.72 41.14
C ALA A 12 23.52 10.76 40.04
N ILE A 13 23.59 11.73 39.13
CA ILE A 13 22.67 11.84 37.98
C ILE A 13 22.91 10.71 36.97
N LEU A 14 24.18 10.34 36.72
CA LEU A 14 24.50 9.21 35.83
C LEU A 14 24.02 7.85 36.35
N SER A 15 23.98 7.66 37.67
CA SER A 15 23.54 6.40 38.29
C SER A 15 22.02 6.24 38.26
N ILE A 16 21.27 7.34 38.40
CA ILE A 16 19.80 7.35 38.27
C ILE A 16 19.40 7.22 36.79
N ALA A 17 20.15 7.83 35.86
CA ALA A 17 19.96 7.64 34.43
C ALA A 17 20.19 6.18 33.99
N ALA A 18 21.17 5.48 34.57
CA ALA A 18 21.42 4.07 34.29
C ALA A 18 20.31 3.13 34.80
N VAL A 19 19.66 3.46 35.93
CA VAL A 19 18.51 2.69 36.46
C VAL A 19 17.22 2.98 35.69
N VAL A 20 17.03 4.20 35.18
CA VAL A 20 15.93 4.54 34.25
C VAL A 20 16.18 3.90 32.87
N LEU A 21 17.43 3.73 32.44
CA LEU A 21 17.80 2.94 31.24
C LEU A 21 17.64 1.42 31.41
N LEU A 22 17.66 0.88 32.63
CA LEU A 22 17.47 -0.56 32.89
C LEU A 22 16.00 -0.98 32.99
N LEU A 23 15.08 -0.03 33.10
CA LEU A 23 13.64 -0.27 32.93
C LEU A 23 13.20 -0.20 31.45
N ALA A 24 14.15 0.00 30.52
CA ALA A 24 13.94 -0.04 29.07
C ALA A 24 14.03 -1.48 28.49
N VAL A 25 13.29 -2.43 29.06
CA VAL A 25 13.04 -3.71 28.38
C VAL A 25 11.58 -4.09 28.53
N GLN A 26 10.75 -3.76 27.52
CA GLN A 26 9.59 -4.56 27.13
C GLN A 26 9.01 -4.15 25.75
N ASP A 27 9.20 -5.06 24.78
CA ASP A 27 8.24 -5.66 23.82
C ASP A 27 7.51 -4.94 22.66
N SER A 28 7.78 -5.46 21.44
CA SER A 28 7.45 -5.04 20.07
C SER A 28 6.12 -5.61 19.66
N HIS A 29 5.23 -4.78 19.13
CA HIS A 29 4.06 -5.21 18.36
C HIS A 29 3.86 -4.13 17.27
N GLY A 30 3.65 -4.39 15.98
CA GLY A 30 2.91 -5.49 15.33
C GLY A 30 1.53 -4.95 14.93
N ALA A 31 1.27 -4.78 13.62
CA ALA A 31 0.17 -4.04 13.01
C ALA A 31 -1.24 -4.48 13.46
N LYS A 32 -1.98 -3.58 14.12
CA LYS A 32 -3.40 -3.77 14.47
C LYS A 32 -4.28 -3.55 13.24
N LEU A 33 -4.72 -4.61 12.58
CA LEU A 33 -5.69 -4.54 11.49
C LEU A 33 -6.88 -5.46 11.77
N CYS A 34 -8.04 -5.09 11.26
CA CYS A 34 -9.26 -5.89 11.24
C CYS A 34 -9.24 -6.90 10.08
N MET A 35 -10.18 -7.85 10.05
CA MET A 35 -10.24 -8.87 8.97
C MET A 35 -10.45 -8.25 7.58
N ASP A 36 -11.01 -7.05 7.51
CA ASP A 36 -11.22 -6.26 6.29
C ASP A 36 -10.04 -5.31 5.99
N SER A 37 -8.93 -5.45 6.71
CA SER A 37 -7.74 -4.57 6.62
C SER A 37 -8.01 -3.11 6.99
N THR A 38 -9.15 -2.81 7.62
CA THR A 38 -9.37 -1.49 8.23
C THR A 38 -8.78 -1.42 9.63
N PHE A 39 -8.63 -0.22 10.16
CA PHE A 39 -8.22 -0.03 11.55
C PHE A 39 -9.36 -0.27 12.52
N PRO A 40 -9.06 -0.78 13.73
CA PRO A 40 -10.02 -0.84 14.83
C PRO A 40 -10.59 0.54 15.11
N ARG A 41 -11.91 0.65 15.13
CA ARG A 41 -12.61 1.93 15.32
C ARG A 41 -12.90 2.14 16.79
N ALA A 42 -12.96 3.41 17.21
CA ALA A 42 -13.48 3.76 18.53
C ALA A 42 -14.96 3.37 18.61
N VAL A 43 -15.32 2.62 19.64
CA VAL A 43 -16.70 2.22 19.91
C VAL A 43 -17.23 3.12 21.01
N ASN A 44 -18.32 3.84 20.72
CA ASN A 44 -19.03 4.65 21.72
C ASN A 44 -19.78 3.72 22.69
N GLY A 45 -19.08 3.22 23.70
CA GLY A 45 -19.57 2.26 24.70
C GLY A 45 -19.01 0.85 24.51
N SER A 46 -19.41 -0.08 25.38
CA SER A 46 -18.99 -1.49 25.29
C SER A 46 -19.86 -2.26 24.30
N LEU A 47 -19.25 -3.12 23.47
CA LEU A 47 -19.99 -4.12 22.71
C LEU A 47 -20.73 -5.04 23.69
N SER A 48 -22.05 -5.13 23.56
CA SER A 48 -22.92 -5.77 24.55
C SER A 48 -22.72 -7.27 24.67
N PHE A 49 -22.36 -7.95 23.57
CA PHE A 49 -22.19 -9.39 23.54
C PHE A 49 -20.72 -9.80 23.67
N CYS A 50 -19.84 -9.19 22.88
CA CYS A 50 -18.41 -9.49 22.87
C CYS A 50 -17.57 -8.71 23.89
N GLY A 51 -18.11 -7.68 24.54
CA GLY A 51 -17.48 -7.04 25.72
C GLY A 51 -16.25 -6.18 25.43
N TYR A 52 -16.01 -5.77 24.18
CA TYR A 52 -14.91 -4.85 23.85
C TYR A 52 -15.26 -3.41 24.23
N ASN A 53 -14.34 -2.74 24.91
CA ASN A 53 -14.44 -1.34 25.32
C ASN A 53 -13.23 -0.57 24.77
N GLY A 54 -13.44 0.63 24.22
CA GLY A 54 -12.39 1.40 23.54
C GLY A 54 -12.39 1.16 22.04
N THR A 55 -11.34 0.54 21.49
CA THR A 55 -11.24 0.26 20.05
C THR A 55 -11.55 -1.21 19.73
N ALA A 56 -12.30 -1.45 18.66
CA ALA A 56 -12.67 -2.79 18.21
C ALA A 56 -12.82 -2.85 16.69
N CYS A 57 -12.73 -4.06 16.14
CA CYS A 57 -12.99 -4.33 14.73
C CYS A 57 -14.46 -4.52 14.38
N CYS A 58 -15.35 -4.41 15.37
CA CYS A 58 -16.79 -4.54 15.21
C CYS A 58 -17.50 -3.28 15.70
N ASN A 59 -18.59 -2.94 15.03
CA ASN A 59 -19.60 -2.03 15.58
C ASN A 59 -20.75 -2.81 16.26
N THR A 60 -21.80 -2.11 16.67
CA THR A 60 -22.97 -2.70 17.34
C THR A 60 -23.79 -3.63 16.44
N THR A 61 -23.83 -3.38 15.14
CA THR A 61 -24.48 -4.26 14.14
C THR A 61 -23.72 -5.57 14.02
N ASP A 62 -22.39 -5.52 13.98
CA ASP A 62 -21.53 -6.70 13.90
C ASP A 62 -21.64 -7.55 15.18
N ASP A 63 -21.59 -6.91 16.36
CA ASP A 63 -21.79 -7.57 17.66
C ASP A 63 -23.14 -8.28 17.73
N ALA A 64 -24.21 -7.66 17.22
CA ALA A 64 -25.53 -8.27 17.14
C ALA A 64 -25.58 -9.45 16.15
N ALA A 65 -24.80 -9.41 15.06
CA ALA A 65 -24.67 -10.52 14.13
C ALA A 65 -23.96 -11.71 14.77
N VAL A 66 -22.86 -11.49 15.49
CA VAL A 66 -22.13 -12.53 16.24
C VAL A 66 -23.04 -13.17 17.30
N ARG A 67 -23.79 -12.35 18.04
CA ARG A 67 -24.76 -12.83 19.03
C ARG A 67 -25.82 -13.77 18.42
N ARG A 68 -26.39 -13.40 17.26
CA ARG A 68 -27.37 -14.24 16.55
C ARG A 68 -26.74 -15.55 16.08
N GLN A 69 -25.51 -15.50 15.58
CA GLN A 69 -24.77 -16.68 15.15
C GLN A 69 -24.54 -17.64 16.33
N PHE A 70 -24.09 -17.14 17.48
CA PHE A 70 -23.87 -17.96 18.68
C PHE A 70 -25.16 -18.57 19.23
N ALA A 71 -26.26 -17.81 19.27
CA ALA A 71 -27.55 -18.30 19.74
C ALA A 71 -28.06 -19.49 18.90
N ALA A 72 -27.81 -19.50 17.60
CA ALA A 72 -28.18 -20.59 16.70
C ALA A 72 -27.44 -21.91 17.00
N MET A 73 -26.29 -21.86 17.68
CA MET A 73 -25.48 -23.04 18.01
C MET A 73 -25.99 -23.78 19.26
N ASN A 74 -26.94 -23.23 20.02
CA ASN A 74 -27.56 -23.89 21.19
C ASN A 74 -26.58 -24.48 22.23
N ILE A 75 -25.44 -23.81 22.46
CA ILE A 75 -24.40 -24.22 23.42
C ILE A 75 -24.19 -23.22 24.56
N SER A 76 -25.07 -22.22 24.69
CA SER A 76 -25.00 -21.18 25.72
C SER A 76 -25.00 -21.78 27.14
N GLY A 77 -24.14 -21.27 28.02
CA GLY A 77 -24.04 -21.70 29.42
C GLY A 77 -23.31 -23.03 29.63
N THR A 78 -22.60 -23.52 28.61
CA THR A 78 -21.73 -24.70 28.70
C THR A 78 -20.25 -24.29 28.58
N PRO A 79 -19.31 -25.09 29.12
CA PRO A 79 -17.88 -24.82 28.96
C PRO A 79 -17.44 -24.69 27.49
N CYS A 80 -18.00 -25.52 26.60
CA CYS A 80 -17.75 -25.38 25.16
C CYS A 80 -18.35 -24.10 24.59
N GLY A 81 -19.56 -23.71 25.05
CA GLY A 81 -20.19 -22.44 24.71
C GLY A 81 -19.32 -21.23 25.02
N ASP A 82 -18.67 -21.22 26.18
CA ASP A 82 -17.79 -20.12 26.59
C ASP A 82 -16.57 -19.99 25.66
N LEU A 83 -15.93 -21.12 25.31
CA LEU A 83 -14.82 -21.15 24.36
C LEU A 83 -15.23 -20.71 22.96
N VAL A 84 -16.36 -21.21 22.45
CA VAL A 84 -16.87 -20.85 21.11
C VAL A 84 -17.28 -19.39 21.06
N LYS A 85 -17.92 -18.86 22.13
CA LYS A 85 -18.23 -17.43 22.24
C LYS A 85 -16.94 -16.59 22.13
N SER A 86 -15.90 -16.96 22.87
CA SER A 86 -14.61 -16.28 22.86
C SER A 86 -14.00 -16.26 21.44
N ILE A 87 -13.98 -17.41 20.76
CA ILE A 87 -13.48 -17.57 19.39
C ILE A 87 -14.27 -16.75 18.38
N LEU A 88 -15.60 -16.74 18.46
CA LEU A 88 -16.44 -15.94 17.56
C LEU A 88 -16.22 -14.45 17.79
N CYS A 89 -16.09 -14.02 19.04
CA CYS A 89 -15.83 -12.62 19.41
C CYS A 89 -14.41 -12.15 19.06
N ALA A 90 -13.47 -13.07 18.76
CA ALA A 90 -12.13 -12.70 18.29
C ALA A 90 -12.14 -11.89 16.99
N ARG A 91 -13.22 -11.93 16.18
CA ARG A 91 -13.34 -11.05 15.00
C ARG A 91 -13.47 -9.58 15.33
N CYS A 92 -13.95 -9.27 16.53
CA CYS A 92 -14.05 -7.91 17.05
C CYS A 92 -12.75 -7.45 17.70
N ASN A 93 -11.76 -8.34 17.83
CA ASN A 93 -10.47 -8.03 18.37
C ASN A 93 -9.73 -7.03 17.45
N PRO A 94 -9.03 -6.01 18.00
CA PRO A 94 -8.19 -5.09 17.23
C PRO A 94 -7.12 -5.74 16.33
N TYR A 95 -6.81 -7.01 16.56
CA TYR A 95 -5.81 -7.80 15.82
C TYR A 95 -6.47 -8.90 14.96
N ALA A 96 -7.76 -8.81 14.69
CA ALA A 96 -8.49 -9.84 13.95
C ALA A 96 -7.88 -10.11 12.56
N GLY A 97 -7.33 -9.10 11.89
CA GLY A 97 -6.59 -9.26 10.64
C GLY A 97 -5.44 -10.24 10.79
N GLU A 98 -4.56 -10.08 11.78
CA GLU A 98 -3.43 -11.00 11.98
C GLU A 98 -3.88 -12.40 12.43
N LEU A 99 -4.87 -12.46 13.33
CA LEU A 99 -5.39 -13.73 13.87
C LEU A 99 -6.09 -14.60 12.81
N PHE A 100 -6.72 -13.98 11.81
CA PHE A 100 -7.49 -14.67 10.77
C PHE A 100 -6.77 -14.69 9.40
N THR A 101 -5.71 -13.90 9.17
CA THR A 101 -4.98 -13.82 7.88
C THR A 101 -3.50 -14.14 8.04
N VAL A 102 -3.15 -15.42 7.98
CA VAL A 102 -1.79 -15.82 8.35
C VAL A 102 -0.81 -15.90 7.18
N ARG A 103 -1.23 -16.16 5.93
CA ARG A 103 -0.31 -16.10 4.77
C ARG A 103 -0.93 -16.11 3.36
N THR A 104 -2.11 -16.69 3.10
CA THR A 104 -2.62 -16.78 1.70
C THR A 104 -4.14 -16.90 1.54
N SER A 105 -4.94 -17.06 2.61
CA SER A 105 -6.41 -17.22 2.49
C SER A 105 -7.14 -16.78 3.78
N PRO A 106 -8.29 -16.09 3.69
CA PRO A 106 -9.14 -15.78 4.85
C PRO A 106 -9.65 -17.05 5.54
N ARG A 107 -9.73 -17.03 6.87
CA ARG A 107 -10.27 -18.12 7.68
C ARG A 107 -11.61 -17.76 8.31
N THR A 108 -12.43 -18.75 8.60
CA THR A 108 -13.70 -18.59 9.33
C THR A 108 -13.51 -18.53 10.84
N VAL A 109 -12.43 -19.12 11.35
CA VAL A 109 -11.99 -19.12 12.76
C VAL A 109 -10.53 -18.65 12.86
N PRO A 110 -10.14 -17.97 13.95
CA PRO A 110 -8.76 -17.56 14.17
C PRO A 110 -7.85 -18.78 14.38
N LEU A 111 -6.54 -18.60 14.17
CA LEU A 111 -5.53 -19.58 14.57
C LEU A 111 -5.56 -19.76 16.09
N LEU A 112 -5.65 -20.99 16.59
CA LEU A 112 -5.70 -21.29 18.03
C LEU A 112 -4.30 -21.60 18.55
N CYS A 113 -3.90 -21.13 19.73
CA CYS A 113 -2.54 -21.38 20.20
C CYS A 113 -2.30 -22.84 20.61
N ASN A 114 -1.19 -23.43 20.15
CA ASN A 114 -0.76 -24.78 20.52
C ASN A 114 0.00 -24.82 21.87
N SER A 115 0.35 -23.66 22.42
CA SER A 115 0.89 -23.52 23.77
C SER A 115 0.33 -22.25 24.41
N THR A 116 0.18 -22.22 25.74
CA THR A 116 -0.37 -21.07 26.47
C THR A 116 0.70 -20.19 27.12
N GLY A 117 1.94 -20.18 26.62
CA GLY A 117 3.03 -19.50 27.32
C GLY A 117 3.98 -18.72 26.44
N VAL A 118 3.91 -17.40 26.54
CA VAL A 118 5.12 -16.58 26.48
C VAL A 118 6.08 -17.12 27.55
N SER A 119 7.25 -17.59 27.12
CA SER A 119 8.46 -17.90 27.92
C SER A 119 8.38 -19.06 28.93
N SER A 120 8.45 -20.30 28.43
CA SER A 120 9.01 -21.43 29.19
C SER A 120 10.55 -21.44 29.07
N ARG A 121 11.23 -20.53 29.77
CA ARG A 121 12.65 -20.71 30.15
C ARG A 121 12.94 -20.40 31.63
N VAL A 122 11.92 -20.26 32.47
CA VAL A 122 12.10 -20.17 33.92
C VAL A 122 11.06 -21.07 34.60
N SER A 123 11.57 -22.00 35.42
CA SER A 123 10.86 -22.88 36.35
C SER A 123 10.17 -24.11 35.77
N GLY A 124 10.70 -25.29 36.12
CA GLY A 124 10.18 -26.61 35.76
C GLY A 124 8.83 -26.94 36.40
N VAL A 125 7.77 -26.44 35.79
CA VAL A 125 6.38 -26.84 36.05
C VAL A 125 5.81 -27.46 34.76
N ALA A 126 4.98 -28.49 34.91
CA ALA A 126 4.45 -29.35 33.85
C ALA A 126 3.93 -28.58 32.62
N ALA A 127 4.15 -29.17 31.43
CA ALA A 127 3.71 -28.64 30.14
C ALA A 127 2.23 -28.22 30.18
N ALA A 128 1.96 -26.92 30.03
CA ALA A 128 0.62 -26.41 29.92
C ALA A 128 0.02 -26.84 28.57
N THR A 129 -1.13 -27.53 28.60
CA THR A 129 -1.92 -27.86 27.41
C THR A 129 -2.28 -26.59 26.63
N GLY A 130 -2.04 -26.60 25.31
CA GLY A 130 -2.35 -25.49 24.41
C GLY A 130 -3.83 -25.14 24.37
N TYR A 131 -4.16 -23.90 23.96
CA TYR A 131 -5.55 -23.46 23.82
C TYR A 131 -6.32 -24.28 22.78
N CYS A 132 -5.66 -24.69 21.69
CA CYS A 132 -6.25 -25.59 20.69
C CYS A 132 -6.69 -26.93 21.31
N ALA A 133 -5.80 -27.57 22.08
CA ALA A 133 -6.10 -28.82 22.79
C ALA A 133 -7.26 -28.64 23.79
N LYS A 134 -7.29 -27.50 24.50
CA LYS A 134 -8.40 -27.15 25.39
C LYS A 134 -9.75 -27.08 24.67
N VAL A 135 -9.78 -26.47 23.47
CA VAL A 135 -10.99 -26.40 22.64
C VAL A 135 -11.40 -27.81 22.21
N TRP A 136 -10.44 -28.62 21.74
CA TRP A 136 -10.70 -30.01 21.37
C TRP A 136 -11.34 -30.79 22.52
N ASP A 137 -10.68 -30.86 23.68
CA ASP A 137 -11.14 -31.68 24.80
C ASP A 137 -12.48 -31.22 25.38
N THR A 138 -12.74 -29.92 25.36
CA THR A 138 -13.98 -29.36 25.90
C THR A 138 -15.16 -29.51 24.93
N CYS A 139 -14.90 -29.47 23.62
CA CYS A 139 -15.97 -29.40 22.60
C CYS A 139 -16.13 -30.66 21.76
N LYS A 140 -15.21 -31.64 21.79
CA LYS A 140 -15.20 -32.77 20.84
C LYS A 140 -16.50 -33.58 20.79
N ASP A 141 -17.16 -33.76 21.93
CA ASP A 141 -18.40 -34.52 22.05
C ASP A 141 -19.68 -33.66 22.11
N VAL A 142 -19.53 -32.33 22.07
CA VAL A 142 -20.64 -31.37 22.15
C VAL A 142 -21.25 -31.16 20.76
N SER A 143 -22.58 -31.23 20.68
CA SER A 143 -23.33 -30.95 19.45
C SER A 143 -23.41 -29.44 19.21
N ILE A 144 -22.72 -28.94 18.19
CA ILE A 144 -22.65 -27.53 17.78
C ILE A 144 -23.27 -27.39 16.36
N PRO A 145 -24.59 -27.20 16.24
CA PRO A 145 -25.23 -26.85 14.98
C PRO A 145 -24.55 -25.66 14.31
N GLY A 146 -24.15 -25.81 13.04
CA GLY A 146 -23.43 -24.75 12.31
C GLY A 146 -22.03 -24.48 12.86
N SER A 147 -21.37 -25.50 13.42
CA SER A 147 -20.01 -25.43 13.98
C SER A 147 -19.07 -24.63 13.07
N PRO A 148 -18.32 -23.64 13.60
CA PRO A 148 -17.41 -22.83 12.81
C PRO A 148 -16.09 -23.56 12.47
N PHE A 149 -15.86 -24.75 13.04
CA PHE A 149 -14.63 -25.55 12.91
C PHE A 149 -14.68 -26.57 11.76
N GLN A 150 -15.27 -26.19 10.63
CA GLN A 150 -15.42 -27.08 9.48
C GLN A 150 -14.07 -27.34 8.79
N PRO A 151 -13.87 -28.53 8.20
CA PRO A 151 -12.66 -28.85 7.48
C PRO A 151 -12.63 -28.10 6.13
N PRO A 152 -11.44 -27.78 5.57
CA PRO A 152 -11.30 -26.94 4.37
C PRO A 152 -11.95 -27.50 3.09
N LYS A 153 -12.36 -28.77 3.08
CA LYS A 153 -12.94 -29.46 1.91
C LYS A 153 -14.24 -30.19 2.29
N GLY A 154 -15.35 -29.45 2.34
CA GLY A 154 -16.70 -29.93 2.01
C GLY A 154 -17.23 -31.19 2.70
N GLY A 155 -16.92 -31.43 3.97
CA GLY A 155 -17.57 -32.47 4.77
C GLY A 155 -18.90 -32.00 5.35
N ALA A 156 -19.87 -32.91 5.48
CA ALA A 156 -21.23 -32.63 5.96
C ALA A 156 -21.27 -31.90 7.32
N SER A 157 -22.39 -31.21 7.59
CA SER A 157 -22.69 -30.49 8.84
C SER A 157 -22.89 -31.45 10.02
N ALA A 158 -21.85 -32.22 10.36
CA ALA A 158 -21.84 -32.99 11.58
C ALA A 158 -21.69 -32.01 12.77
N PRO A 159 -22.53 -32.12 13.80
CA PRO A 159 -22.54 -31.14 14.88
C PRO A 159 -21.36 -31.30 15.84
N LYS A 160 -20.67 -32.45 15.88
CA LYS A 160 -19.59 -32.72 16.84
C LYS A 160 -18.21 -32.70 16.19
N LEU A 161 -17.17 -32.24 16.91
CA LEU A 161 -15.82 -32.21 16.34
C LEU A 161 -15.24 -33.62 16.13
N ALA A 162 -15.54 -34.56 17.04
CA ALA A 162 -15.10 -35.96 16.91
C ALA A 162 -15.72 -36.70 15.71
N GLU A 163 -16.78 -36.15 15.11
CA GLU A 163 -17.39 -36.68 13.88
C GLU A 163 -16.77 -36.06 12.62
N VAL A 164 -16.05 -34.94 12.77
CA VAL A 164 -15.50 -34.13 11.68
C VAL A 164 -13.97 -34.29 11.55
N TRP A 165 -13.28 -34.52 12.65
CA TRP A 165 -11.82 -34.60 12.74
C TRP A 165 -11.40 -35.95 13.31
N GLU A 166 -10.38 -36.58 12.71
CA GLU A 166 -9.91 -37.92 13.09
C GLU A 166 -9.19 -37.94 14.44
N SER A 167 -8.49 -36.86 14.79
CA SER A 167 -7.76 -36.74 16.05
C SER A 167 -7.59 -35.29 16.51
N GLU A 168 -7.18 -35.11 17.76
CA GLU A 168 -6.73 -33.80 18.29
C GLU A 168 -5.58 -33.24 17.43
N GLY A 169 -4.65 -34.11 17.01
CA GLY A 169 -3.51 -33.72 16.19
C GLY A 169 -3.93 -33.16 14.84
N ASP A 170 -4.97 -33.71 14.22
CA ASP A 170 -5.50 -33.21 12.95
C ASP A 170 -6.25 -31.89 13.12
N PHE A 171 -7.06 -31.79 14.17
CA PHE A 171 -7.76 -30.55 14.54
C PHE A 171 -6.76 -29.41 14.80
N CYS A 172 -5.73 -29.65 15.62
CA CYS A 172 -4.72 -28.65 15.95
C CYS A 172 -3.64 -28.48 14.88
N GLY A 173 -3.42 -29.46 14.02
CA GLY A 173 -2.60 -29.29 12.82
C GLY A 173 -3.27 -28.34 11.81
N ALA A 174 -4.59 -28.39 11.70
CA ALA A 174 -5.35 -27.53 10.81
C ALA A 174 -5.66 -26.15 11.41
N LEU A 175 -6.02 -26.09 12.70
CA LEU A 175 -6.51 -24.86 13.36
C LEU A 175 -5.50 -24.22 14.30
N GLY A 176 -4.42 -24.91 14.68
CA GLY A 176 -3.45 -24.48 15.68
C GLY A 176 -2.25 -23.70 15.15
N GLY A 177 -1.55 -22.94 16.01
CA GLY A 177 -0.33 -22.20 15.68
C GLY A 177 0.48 -21.71 16.88
N GLU A 178 1.68 -21.14 16.62
CA GLU A 178 2.69 -20.87 17.66
C GLU A 178 3.08 -19.39 17.86
N SER A 179 3.05 -18.53 16.82
CA SER A 179 3.65 -17.18 16.92
C SER A 179 2.65 -16.01 16.99
N ILE A 180 1.51 -16.10 16.29
CA ILE A 180 0.42 -15.11 16.30
C ILE A 180 -0.88 -15.90 16.27
N CYS A 181 -1.40 -16.23 17.44
CA CYS A 181 -2.56 -17.10 17.61
C CYS A 181 -3.43 -16.61 18.77
N PHE A 182 -4.68 -17.04 18.77
CA PHE A 182 -5.66 -16.79 19.80
C PHE A 182 -5.52 -17.81 20.93
N ASP A 183 -5.32 -17.33 22.15
CA ASP A 183 -5.10 -18.14 23.36
C ASP A 183 -6.33 -18.20 24.28
N GLY A 184 -7.43 -17.55 23.89
CA GLY A 184 -8.69 -17.55 24.62
C GLY A 184 -8.91 -16.39 25.56
N GLU A 185 -7.87 -15.58 25.81
CA GLU A 185 -7.93 -14.43 26.69
C GLU A 185 -7.97 -13.12 25.90
N ALA A 186 -8.32 -12.02 26.57
CA ALA A 186 -8.21 -10.69 25.98
C ALA A 186 -6.74 -10.39 25.71
N ALA A 187 -6.33 -10.51 24.45
CA ALA A 187 -4.96 -10.26 24.05
C ALA A 187 -4.57 -8.79 24.31
N ALA A 188 -3.85 -8.56 25.40
CA ALA A 188 -3.06 -7.36 25.59
C ALA A 188 -1.70 -7.61 24.93
N PHE A 189 -1.62 -7.33 23.63
CA PHE A 189 -0.32 -7.17 23.00
C PHE A 189 0.31 -5.95 23.64
N ASN A 190 1.41 -6.15 24.36
CA ASN A 190 2.10 -5.16 25.18
C ASN A 190 2.67 -4.05 24.29
N ALA A 191 1.82 -3.16 23.77
CA ALA A 191 2.18 -2.16 22.79
C ALA A 191 3.29 -1.24 23.35
N THR A 192 4.57 -1.53 23.06
CA THR A 192 5.67 -0.57 22.79
C THR A 192 7.06 -1.24 22.73
N ARG A 193 7.49 -1.85 21.60
CA ARG A 193 8.91 -1.69 21.20
C ARG A 193 8.86 -0.66 20.13
N VAL A 194 9.26 0.51 20.55
CA VAL A 194 10.20 1.26 19.73
C VAL A 194 11.40 0.33 19.54
N VAL A 195 11.49 -0.34 18.39
CA VAL A 195 12.78 -0.88 17.98
C VAL A 195 13.71 0.31 17.91
N PRO A 196 14.90 0.27 18.53
CA PRO A 196 15.86 1.35 18.40
C PRO A 196 15.98 1.70 16.92
N PRO A 197 15.99 2.99 16.53
CA PRO A 197 16.24 3.35 15.14
C PRO A 197 17.43 2.53 14.70
N VAL A 198 17.23 1.73 13.66
CA VAL A 198 18.27 0.83 13.16
C VAL A 198 19.46 1.73 12.90
N ASN A 199 20.56 1.54 13.65
CA ASN A 199 21.75 2.38 13.52
C ASN A 199 22.09 2.44 12.03
N GLY A 200 21.91 3.64 11.47
CA GLY A 200 22.10 4.07 10.07
C GLY A 200 22.04 3.00 8.98
N MET A 201 21.11 3.13 8.03
CA MET A 201 21.34 2.53 6.73
C MET A 201 22.48 3.27 6.03
N CYS A 202 23.52 2.53 5.64
CA CYS A 202 24.57 3.07 4.78
C CYS A 202 24.07 3.11 3.34
N LEU A 203 24.21 4.26 2.68
CA LEU A 203 23.93 4.41 1.26
C LEU A 203 25.24 4.24 0.48
N GLU A 204 25.31 3.24 -0.40
CA GLU A 204 26.40 3.08 -1.35
C GLU A 204 25.99 3.72 -2.68
N ARG A 205 26.73 4.74 -3.11
CA ARG A 205 26.50 5.36 -4.42
C ARG A 205 27.07 4.45 -5.50
N VAL A 206 26.20 3.92 -6.36
CA VAL A 206 26.60 3.05 -7.48
C VAL A 206 26.68 3.77 -8.84
N SER A 207 26.10 4.98 -8.98
CA SER A 207 26.14 5.74 -10.23
C SER A 207 25.95 7.25 -9.99
N ASN A 208 26.30 8.05 -11.00
CA ASN A 208 26.04 9.50 -11.06
C ASN A 208 24.85 9.86 -11.95
N GLY A 209 24.23 8.88 -12.62
CA GLY A 209 23.08 9.12 -13.51
C GLY A 209 21.81 9.51 -12.74
N SER A 210 20.96 10.28 -13.40
CA SER A 210 19.64 10.67 -12.89
C SER A 210 18.56 9.78 -13.51
N TYR A 211 17.96 8.91 -12.69
CA TYR A 211 16.90 7.99 -13.10
C TYR A 211 15.67 8.20 -12.23
N LEU A 212 14.49 8.14 -12.85
CA LEU A 212 13.20 8.31 -12.20
C LEU A 212 12.64 6.96 -11.71
N ASN A 213 12.85 5.89 -12.48
CA ASN A 213 12.36 4.55 -12.14
C ASN A 213 13.49 3.53 -12.11
N MET A 214 13.29 2.52 -11.27
CA MET A 214 14.07 1.29 -11.25
C MET A 214 13.11 0.10 -11.13
N ALA A 215 13.21 -0.85 -12.06
CA ALA A 215 12.50 -2.12 -11.99
C ALA A 215 13.50 -3.27 -11.98
N ALA A 216 13.31 -4.25 -11.09
CA ALA A 216 14.13 -5.46 -11.09
C ALA A 216 13.88 -6.27 -12.36
N HIS A 217 14.93 -6.91 -12.88
CA HIS A 217 14.76 -7.83 -13.99
C HIS A 217 13.94 -9.05 -13.54
N PRO A 218 12.90 -9.49 -14.28
CA PRO A 218 12.01 -10.55 -13.82
C PRO A 218 12.66 -11.93 -13.58
N ASP A 219 13.84 -12.17 -14.13
CA ASP A 219 14.60 -13.42 -13.98
C ASP A 219 15.29 -13.63 -12.62
N GLY A 220 15.10 -12.70 -11.68
CA GLY A 220 15.69 -12.76 -10.35
C GLY A 220 17.20 -12.52 -10.32
N SER A 221 17.81 -12.08 -11.42
CA SER A 221 19.22 -11.69 -11.44
C SER A 221 19.42 -10.31 -10.78
N ASN A 222 20.67 -9.90 -10.63
CA ASN A 222 21.03 -8.54 -10.19
C ASN A 222 20.89 -7.49 -11.31
N ARG A 223 20.16 -7.79 -12.39
CA ARG A 223 19.91 -6.84 -13.47
C ARG A 223 18.70 -5.98 -13.11
N VAL A 224 18.75 -4.72 -13.51
CA VAL A 224 17.68 -3.73 -13.30
C VAL A 224 17.48 -2.91 -14.57
N PHE A 225 16.26 -2.43 -14.73
CA PHE A 225 15.91 -1.47 -15.76
C PHE A 225 15.75 -0.10 -15.13
N LEU A 226 16.51 0.88 -15.60
CA LEU A 226 16.49 2.25 -15.12
C LEU A 226 15.88 3.15 -16.18
N SER A 227 14.86 3.92 -15.84
CA SER A 227 14.27 4.88 -16.79
C SER A 227 14.53 6.32 -16.38
N ASN A 228 14.76 7.19 -17.36
CA ASN A 228 14.80 8.64 -17.14
C ASN A 228 13.50 9.30 -17.60
N GLN A 229 13.29 10.55 -17.20
CA GLN A 229 12.07 11.28 -17.49
C GLN A 229 11.89 11.56 -18.99
N ALA A 230 12.99 11.70 -19.74
CA ALA A 230 12.97 12.00 -21.18
C ALA A 230 12.54 10.83 -22.08
N GLY A 231 12.37 9.61 -21.55
CA GLY A 231 11.87 8.48 -22.34
C GLY A 231 12.91 7.42 -22.71
N LYS A 232 14.05 7.36 -22.01
CA LYS A 232 15.02 6.27 -22.18
C LYS A 232 14.95 5.27 -21.04
N VAL A 233 15.06 3.99 -21.39
CA VAL A 233 15.22 2.88 -20.44
C VAL A 233 16.57 2.23 -20.68
N PHE A 234 17.35 1.99 -19.63
CA PHE A 234 18.66 1.37 -19.66
C PHE A 234 18.61 0.03 -18.92
N LEU A 235 19.16 -1.02 -19.52
CA LEU A 235 19.45 -2.26 -18.82
C LEU A 235 20.80 -2.13 -18.12
N ALA A 236 20.83 -2.41 -16.82
CA ALA A 236 22.03 -2.29 -16.00
C ALA A 236 22.20 -3.49 -15.08
N THR A 237 23.43 -3.76 -14.64
CA THR A 237 23.75 -4.80 -13.65
C THR A 237 24.22 -4.15 -12.35
N VAL A 238 23.49 -4.41 -11.26
CA VAL A 238 23.82 -3.89 -9.92
C VAL A 238 25.01 -4.69 -9.36
N PRO A 239 26.10 -4.02 -8.96
CA PRO A 239 27.27 -4.70 -8.43
C PRO A 239 26.98 -5.29 -7.04
N PRO A 240 27.76 -6.30 -6.60
CA PRO A 240 27.64 -6.82 -5.24
C PRO A 240 27.83 -5.70 -4.20
N GLN A 241 27.03 -5.75 -3.13
CA GLN A 241 27.10 -4.79 -2.03
C GLN A 241 28.53 -4.69 -1.48
N GLY A 242 29.02 -3.47 -1.27
CA GLY A 242 30.33 -3.21 -0.68
C GLY A 242 31.50 -3.51 -1.62
N SER A 243 31.23 -3.82 -2.90
CA SER A 243 32.29 -4.02 -3.89
C SER A 243 32.96 -2.71 -4.32
N GLY A 244 32.31 -1.56 -4.10
CA GLY A 244 32.79 -0.25 -4.55
C GLY A 244 32.83 -0.09 -6.07
N LYS A 245 32.27 -1.05 -6.82
CA LYS A 245 32.18 -0.99 -8.28
C LYS A 245 31.02 -0.09 -8.71
N PRO A 246 31.14 0.62 -9.84
CA PRO A 246 30.01 1.34 -10.39
C PRO A 246 28.96 0.37 -10.97
N LEU A 247 27.76 0.89 -11.17
CA LEU A 247 26.71 0.26 -11.94
C LEU A 247 27.21 -0.04 -13.37
N GLU A 248 27.07 -1.29 -13.82
CA GLU A 248 27.41 -1.66 -15.19
C GLU A 248 26.22 -1.32 -16.09
N LEU A 249 26.34 -0.25 -16.87
CA LEU A 249 25.31 0.14 -17.84
C LEU A 249 25.93 0.64 -19.15
N ASP A 250 25.25 0.39 -20.27
CA ASP A 250 25.59 0.96 -21.56
C ASP A 250 24.67 2.15 -21.85
N VAL A 251 25.18 3.36 -21.63
CA VAL A 251 24.44 4.61 -21.91
C VAL A 251 24.28 4.89 -23.41
N ALA A 252 25.14 4.32 -24.26
CA ALA A 252 25.09 4.55 -25.70
C ALA A 252 24.01 3.69 -26.37
N ASN A 253 23.69 2.54 -25.78
CA ASN A 253 22.70 1.60 -26.29
C ASN A 253 21.59 1.38 -25.24
N PRO A 254 20.61 2.31 -25.12
CA PRO A 254 19.48 2.12 -24.22
C PRO A 254 18.69 0.86 -24.61
N PHE A 255 18.08 0.22 -23.60
CA PHE A 255 17.16 -0.90 -23.81
C PHE A 255 15.93 -0.46 -24.62
N LEU A 256 15.38 0.71 -24.31
CA LEU A 256 14.28 1.35 -25.05
C LEU A 256 14.56 2.85 -25.17
N ASP A 257 14.33 3.41 -26.35
CA ASP A 257 14.40 4.86 -26.60
C ASP A 257 13.10 5.31 -27.27
N ILE A 258 12.29 6.10 -26.56
CA ILE A 258 11.01 6.65 -27.02
C ILE A 258 10.98 8.18 -26.82
N THR A 259 12.14 8.84 -26.85
CA THR A 259 12.24 10.30 -26.66
C THR A 259 11.37 11.11 -27.61
N ASP A 260 11.12 10.58 -28.81
CA ASP A 260 10.30 11.25 -29.82
C ASP A 260 8.80 11.22 -29.51
N GLU A 261 8.37 10.31 -28.62
CA GLU A 261 6.98 10.15 -28.19
C GLU A 261 6.70 10.84 -26.85
N VAL A 262 7.74 11.03 -26.02
CA VAL A 262 7.61 11.49 -24.64
C VAL A 262 7.74 13.01 -24.57
N HIS A 263 6.68 13.66 -24.08
CA HIS A 263 6.77 15.01 -23.56
C HIS A 263 7.21 14.94 -22.10
N PHE A 264 8.31 15.61 -21.76
CA PHE A 264 8.76 15.73 -20.38
C PHE A 264 8.95 17.19 -19.97
N ASP A 265 8.60 17.45 -18.73
CA ASP A 265 8.73 18.74 -18.03
C ASP A 265 8.63 18.41 -16.53
N ASN A 266 8.34 19.37 -15.65
CA ASN A 266 8.30 19.23 -14.20
C ASN A 266 7.68 17.90 -13.71
N GLU A 267 6.40 17.63 -14.01
CA GLU A 267 5.69 16.39 -13.62
C GLU A 267 5.37 15.46 -14.80
N PHE A 268 5.86 15.79 -15.99
CA PHE A 268 5.63 15.02 -17.21
C PHE A 268 6.85 14.19 -17.59
N GLY A 269 6.65 13.10 -18.32
CA GLY A 269 7.74 12.31 -18.89
C GLY A 269 7.42 10.83 -18.91
N LEU A 270 8.44 9.98 -18.91
CA LEU A 270 8.31 8.54 -18.68
C LEU A 270 8.22 8.24 -17.18
N LEU A 271 6.99 8.15 -16.68
CA LEU A 271 6.66 8.16 -15.25
C LEU A 271 6.61 6.76 -14.62
N GLY A 272 6.32 5.72 -15.40
CA GLY A 272 6.20 4.35 -14.89
C GLY A 272 6.66 3.29 -15.89
N MET A 273 7.04 2.12 -15.36
CA MET A 273 7.39 0.94 -16.15
C MET A 273 7.08 -0.33 -15.36
N ALA A 274 6.51 -1.33 -16.02
CA ALA A 274 6.20 -2.61 -15.42
C ALA A 274 6.38 -3.75 -16.42
N PHE A 275 6.91 -4.88 -15.96
CA PHE A 275 7.04 -6.09 -16.76
C PHE A 275 5.79 -6.94 -16.61
N HIS A 276 5.32 -7.54 -17.71
CA HIS A 276 4.25 -8.53 -17.64
C HIS A 276 4.68 -9.69 -16.71
N PRO A 277 3.77 -10.29 -15.91
CA PRO A 277 4.13 -11.41 -15.02
C PRO A 277 4.83 -12.59 -15.72
N ASP A 278 4.45 -12.88 -16.97
CA ASP A 278 5.11 -13.86 -17.85
C ASP A 278 6.21 -13.27 -18.78
N PHE A 279 6.86 -12.15 -18.41
CA PHE A 279 7.85 -11.48 -19.27
C PHE A 279 8.94 -12.42 -19.80
N GLU A 280 9.43 -13.35 -18.97
CA GLU A 280 10.44 -14.33 -19.41
C GLU A 280 10.00 -15.20 -20.59
N LYS A 281 8.69 -15.39 -20.76
CA LYS A 281 8.10 -16.20 -21.83
C LYS A 281 7.66 -15.34 -23.01
N ASN A 282 7.06 -14.18 -22.74
CA ASN A 282 6.37 -13.38 -23.77
C ASN A 282 7.09 -12.09 -24.16
N GLY A 283 8.07 -11.63 -23.38
CA GLY A 283 8.83 -10.41 -23.64
C GLY A 283 8.03 -9.11 -23.55
N ARG A 284 6.81 -9.15 -23.00
CA ARG A 284 5.90 -8.00 -22.92
C ARG A 284 6.21 -7.15 -21.70
N PHE A 285 6.35 -5.85 -21.91
CA PHE A 285 6.48 -4.88 -20.84
C PHE A 285 5.73 -3.60 -21.21
N PHE A 286 5.47 -2.78 -20.21
CA PHE A 286 4.61 -1.62 -20.33
C PHE A 286 5.32 -0.41 -19.79
N VAL A 287 5.05 0.74 -20.38
CA VAL A 287 5.49 2.05 -19.90
C VAL A 287 4.31 2.99 -19.81
N SER A 288 4.40 3.90 -18.83
CA SER A 288 3.46 4.98 -18.62
C SER A 288 4.18 6.29 -18.83
N TYR A 289 3.71 7.12 -19.76
CA TYR A 289 4.37 8.38 -20.11
C TYR A 289 3.40 9.50 -20.47
N SER A 290 3.90 10.72 -20.49
CA SER A 290 3.18 11.91 -20.95
C SER A 290 3.55 12.25 -22.38
N CYS A 291 2.59 12.71 -23.17
CA CYS A 291 2.83 13.21 -24.53
C CYS A 291 2.02 14.49 -24.80
N ASP A 292 2.39 15.24 -25.83
CA ASP A 292 1.71 16.49 -26.23
C ASP A 292 0.96 16.32 -27.56
N LYS A 293 -0.37 16.45 -27.52
CA LYS A 293 -1.23 16.31 -28.71
C LYS A 293 -0.96 17.35 -29.79
N THR A 294 -0.34 18.48 -29.43
CA THR A 294 0.01 19.54 -30.39
C THR A 294 1.26 19.21 -31.19
N GLN A 295 2.10 18.31 -30.65
CA GLN A 295 3.33 17.85 -31.29
C GLN A 295 3.11 16.56 -32.09
N SER A 296 2.23 15.68 -31.62
CA SER A 296 1.89 14.44 -32.32
C SER A 296 0.39 14.13 -32.28
N ALA A 297 -0.18 13.86 -33.46
CA ALA A 297 -1.57 13.44 -33.58
C ALA A 297 -1.84 12.05 -32.98
N SER A 298 -0.82 11.19 -32.85
CA SER A 298 -0.93 9.88 -32.16
C SER A 298 -1.09 10.03 -30.64
N CYS A 299 -0.79 11.21 -30.12
CA CYS A 299 -1.00 11.61 -28.73
C CYS A 299 -2.38 12.26 -28.54
N SER A 300 -3.45 11.60 -28.96
CA SER A 300 -4.81 12.13 -28.80
C SER A 300 -5.69 11.10 -28.11
N GLY A 301 -6.26 11.50 -26.97
CA GLY A 301 -7.18 10.69 -26.19
C GLY A 301 -8.42 11.47 -25.78
N ARG A 302 -9.32 10.75 -25.11
CA ARG A 302 -10.48 11.36 -24.47
C ARG A 302 -10.01 12.26 -23.33
N CYS A 303 -10.58 13.46 -23.20
CA CYS A 303 -10.29 14.36 -22.09
C CYS A 303 -10.91 13.85 -20.80
N ALA A 304 -10.16 13.80 -19.70
CA ALA A 304 -10.66 13.36 -18.39
C ALA A 304 -11.78 14.28 -17.88
N CYS A 305 -11.66 15.58 -18.12
CA CYS A 305 -12.77 16.53 -18.02
C CYS A 305 -13.67 16.38 -19.25
N ASN A 306 -14.89 15.87 -19.10
CA ASN A 306 -15.84 15.78 -20.21
C ASN A 306 -17.30 15.77 -19.72
N SER A 307 -18.23 15.86 -20.67
CA SER A 307 -19.66 15.97 -20.40
C SER A 307 -20.24 14.83 -19.57
N ASP A 308 -19.69 13.62 -19.69
CA ASP A 308 -20.21 12.42 -19.01
C ASP A 308 -20.00 12.51 -17.49
N ILE A 309 -19.04 13.33 -17.05
CA ILE A 309 -18.77 13.60 -15.64
C ILE A 309 -19.20 15.00 -15.20
N GLY A 310 -19.94 15.72 -16.06
CA GLY A 310 -20.40 17.08 -15.80
C GLY A 310 -19.31 18.15 -15.89
N CYS A 311 -18.21 17.88 -16.61
CA CYS A 311 -17.08 18.80 -16.76
C CYS A 311 -16.98 19.31 -18.21
N ASP A 312 -16.77 20.61 -18.39
CA ASP A 312 -16.60 21.24 -19.70
C ASP A 312 -15.17 21.78 -19.82
N PRO A 313 -14.31 21.17 -20.66
CA PRO A 313 -12.92 21.60 -20.85
C PRO A 313 -12.77 23.07 -21.22
N SER A 314 -13.75 23.66 -21.92
CA SER A 314 -13.67 25.07 -22.31
C SER A 314 -13.84 26.04 -21.12
N LYS A 315 -14.38 25.54 -20.01
CA LYS A 315 -14.50 26.28 -18.75
C LYS A 315 -13.27 26.12 -17.86
N LEU A 316 -12.35 25.23 -18.21
CA LEU A 316 -11.05 25.16 -17.57
C LEU A 316 -10.19 26.25 -18.21
N GLY A 317 -9.62 27.13 -17.38
CA GLY A 317 -8.62 28.09 -17.84
C GLY A 317 -7.35 27.38 -18.29
N ALA A 318 -6.46 28.10 -18.98
CA ALA A 318 -5.13 27.59 -19.26
C ALA A 318 -4.34 27.40 -17.95
N ASP A 319 -3.56 26.33 -17.87
CA ASP A 319 -2.70 26.03 -16.73
C ASP A 319 -1.25 25.98 -17.19
N ASN A 320 -0.40 26.83 -16.62
CA ASN A 320 0.98 27.04 -17.07
C ASN A 320 1.12 27.24 -18.60
N GLY A 321 0.14 27.92 -19.20
CA GLY A 321 0.10 28.18 -20.65
C GLY A 321 -0.45 27.03 -21.51
N ALA A 322 -0.67 25.86 -20.94
CA ALA A 322 -1.25 24.71 -21.62
C ALA A 322 -2.78 24.79 -21.68
N GLN A 323 -3.35 24.37 -22.80
CA GLN A 323 -4.81 24.24 -22.91
C GLN A 323 -5.28 22.94 -22.23
N PRO A 324 -6.50 22.92 -21.66
CA PRO A 324 -7.06 21.71 -21.06
C PRO A 324 -6.98 20.50 -21.99
N CYS A 325 -6.48 19.38 -21.47
CA CYS A 325 -6.29 18.13 -22.22
C CYS A 325 -5.42 18.30 -23.46
N GLN A 326 -4.45 19.23 -23.44
CA GLN A 326 -3.33 19.25 -24.38
C GLN A 326 -2.44 18.04 -24.17
N TYR A 327 -1.96 17.86 -22.94
CA TYR A 327 -1.13 16.72 -22.58
C TYR A 327 -2.00 15.49 -22.28
N GLN A 328 -1.46 14.31 -22.60
CA GLN A 328 -2.10 13.03 -22.35
C GLN A 328 -1.21 12.16 -21.45
N SER A 329 -1.80 11.39 -20.56
CA SER A 329 -1.16 10.23 -19.94
C SER A 329 -1.43 8.99 -20.79
N VAL A 330 -0.36 8.31 -21.18
CA VAL A 330 -0.37 7.14 -22.07
C VAL A 330 0.15 5.93 -21.32
N ILE A 331 -0.52 4.80 -21.50
CA ILE A 331 0.06 3.48 -21.18
C ILE A 331 0.20 2.71 -22.48
N ALA A 332 1.41 2.25 -22.75
CA ALA A 332 1.79 1.58 -23.98
C ALA A 332 2.51 0.27 -23.68
N GLU A 333 2.25 -0.74 -24.51
CA GLU A 333 2.90 -2.04 -24.49
C GLU A 333 4.05 -2.07 -25.51
N TYR A 334 5.17 -2.63 -25.08
CA TYR A 334 6.37 -2.85 -25.89
C TYR A 334 6.84 -4.30 -25.76
N THR A 335 7.67 -4.72 -26.70
CA THR A 335 8.20 -6.10 -26.75
C THR A 335 9.72 -6.07 -26.77
N ALA A 336 10.35 -6.92 -25.94
CA ALA A 336 11.79 -7.12 -25.94
C ALA A 336 12.25 -7.74 -27.28
N ASN A 337 13.37 -7.25 -27.83
CA ASN A 337 13.96 -7.79 -29.05
C ASN A 337 14.69 -9.10 -28.74
N SER A 338 13.99 -10.23 -28.90
CA SER A 338 14.57 -11.56 -28.74
C SER A 338 14.58 -12.32 -30.07
N SER A 339 15.77 -12.65 -30.55
CA SER A 339 15.96 -13.40 -31.80
C SER A 339 15.84 -14.93 -31.61
N SER A 340 15.69 -15.43 -30.37
CA SER A 340 15.84 -16.86 -30.05
C SER A 340 14.83 -17.41 -29.03
N GLY A 341 13.67 -16.76 -28.87
CA GLY A 341 12.61 -17.24 -27.97
C GLY A 341 12.97 -17.18 -26.48
N SER A 342 13.99 -16.38 -26.13
CA SER A 342 14.37 -16.09 -24.73
C SER A 342 14.34 -14.59 -24.47
N PRO A 343 13.15 -13.99 -24.25
CA PRO A 343 13.02 -12.56 -23.95
C PRO A 343 13.85 -12.07 -22.78
N SER A 344 14.07 -12.90 -21.76
CA SER A 344 14.88 -12.58 -20.57
C SER A 344 16.36 -12.27 -20.87
N LYS A 345 16.87 -12.65 -22.05
CA LYS A 345 18.24 -12.37 -22.48
C LYS A 345 18.34 -11.14 -23.40
N ALA A 346 17.22 -10.53 -23.76
CA ALA A 346 17.23 -9.37 -24.63
C ALA A 346 17.95 -8.19 -23.96
N THR A 347 18.82 -7.53 -24.71
CA THR A 347 19.51 -6.31 -24.29
C THR A 347 18.92 -5.06 -24.93
N SER A 348 17.89 -5.20 -25.76
CA SER A 348 17.12 -4.11 -26.35
C SER A 348 15.65 -4.49 -26.53
N ALA A 349 14.80 -3.50 -26.78
CA ALA A 349 13.39 -3.63 -27.10
C ALA A 349 13.06 -2.93 -28.42
N ASN A 350 11.93 -3.31 -29.01
CA ASN A 350 11.40 -2.61 -30.18
C ASN A 350 10.88 -1.23 -29.76
N PRO A 351 11.36 -0.11 -30.31
CA PRO A 351 10.86 1.22 -29.98
C PRO A 351 9.50 1.53 -30.60
N THR A 352 9.00 0.70 -31.52
CA THR A 352 7.62 0.79 -32.00
C THR A 352 6.66 0.19 -30.98
N GLU A 353 5.67 0.99 -30.60
CA GLU A 353 4.58 0.56 -29.72
C GLU A 353 3.89 -0.69 -30.29
N ALA A 354 3.88 -1.77 -29.50
CA ALA A 354 3.17 -2.99 -29.88
C ALA A 354 1.65 -2.78 -29.75
N ARG A 355 1.23 -2.03 -28.72
CA ARG A 355 -0.18 -1.71 -28.47
C ARG A 355 -0.37 -0.54 -27.52
N ARG A 356 -1.30 0.35 -27.88
CA ARG A 356 -1.84 1.37 -26.97
C ARG A 356 -2.84 0.78 -26.01
N ILE A 357 -2.53 0.83 -24.71
CA ILE A 357 -3.41 0.35 -23.65
C ILE A 357 -4.37 1.45 -23.24
N MET A 358 -3.88 2.65 -22.94
CA MET A 358 -4.71 3.77 -22.46
C MET A 358 -4.18 5.10 -22.99
N THR A 359 -5.07 6.05 -23.26
CA THR A 359 -4.71 7.47 -23.50
C THR A 359 -5.75 8.36 -22.80
N LEU A 360 -5.32 9.03 -21.73
CA LEU A 360 -6.14 9.85 -20.86
C LEU A 360 -5.70 11.32 -20.98
N GLY A 361 -6.57 12.19 -21.48
CA GLY A 361 -6.29 13.62 -21.59
C GLY A 361 -6.36 14.33 -20.25
N LEU A 362 -5.32 15.11 -19.93
CA LEU A 362 -5.09 15.68 -18.60
C LEU A 362 -5.62 17.12 -18.53
N PRO A 363 -6.52 17.46 -17.58
CA PRO A 363 -7.13 18.78 -17.52
C PRO A 363 -6.17 19.88 -17.10
N PHE A 364 -5.18 19.57 -16.26
CA PHE A 364 -4.13 20.49 -15.81
C PHE A 364 -2.73 19.86 -16.00
N THR A 365 -1.70 20.54 -15.53
CA THR A 365 -0.28 20.18 -15.77
C THR A 365 0.43 19.50 -14.60
N THR A 366 -0.29 19.21 -13.51
CA THR A 366 0.27 18.69 -12.25
C THR A 366 -0.63 17.61 -11.63
N HIS A 367 -0.10 16.88 -10.65
CA HIS A 367 -0.73 15.83 -9.85
C HIS A 367 -1.28 14.66 -10.67
N HIS A 368 -0.44 14.05 -11.50
CA HIS A 368 -0.86 12.93 -12.35
C HIS A 368 -0.45 11.55 -11.84
N GLY A 369 0.49 11.44 -10.89
CA GLY A 369 1.06 10.16 -10.51
C GLY A 369 1.81 9.54 -11.70
N GLY A 370 1.31 8.42 -12.22
CA GLY A 370 1.84 7.82 -13.45
C GLY A 370 2.53 6.47 -13.26
N GLN A 371 2.63 5.96 -12.03
CA GLN A 371 3.17 4.63 -11.80
C GLN A 371 2.21 3.56 -12.33
N ILE A 372 2.80 2.54 -12.95
CA ILE A 372 2.13 1.28 -13.29
C ILE A 372 2.86 0.14 -12.59
N LEU A 373 2.12 -0.87 -12.13
CA LEU A 373 2.68 -2.11 -11.58
C LEU A 373 1.69 -3.27 -11.68
N PHE A 374 2.19 -4.50 -11.68
CA PHE A 374 1.35 -5.69 -11.61
C PHE A 374 1.21 -6.16 -10.16
N SER A 375 0.00 -6.52 -9.77
CA SER A 375 -0.24 -7.15 -8.48
C SER A 375 0.29 -8.59 -8.50
N PRO A 376 1.10 -9.00 -7.50
CA PRO A 376 1.53 -10.40 -7.37
C PRO A 376 0.38 -11.31 -6.92
N GLY A 377 -0.75 -10.76 -6.46
CA GLY A 377 -1.90 -11.53 -5.99
C GLY A 377 -2.86 -11.95 -7.10
N ASP A 378 -3.19 -11.04 -8.02
CA ASP A 378 -4.18 -11.27 -9.08
C ASP A 378 -3.62 -11.17 -10.50
N GLY A 379 -2.40 -10.66 -10.68
CA GLY A 379 -1.75 -10.53 -11.99
C GLY A 379 -2.32 -9.41 -12.87
N TYR A 380 -3.21 -8.55 -12.37
CA TYR A 380 -3.71 -7.40 -13.12
C TYR A 380 -2.77 -6.19 -13.02
N MET A 381 -2.91 -5.27 -13.97
CA MET A 381 -2.15 -4.03 -13.98
C MET A 381 -2.89 -2.96 -13.18
N TYR A 382 -2.18 -2.33 -12.27
CA TYR A 382 -2.62 -1.18 -11.48
C TYR A 382 -1.96 0.08 -12.01
N PHE A 383 -2.71 1.17 -12.06
CA PHE A 383 -2.28 2.48 -12.53
C PHE A 383 -2.68 3.55 -11.51
N MET A 384 -1.70 4.32 -11.06
CA MET A 384 -1.88 5.39 -10.08
C MET A 384 -2.10 6.70 -10.81
N MET A 385 -3.28 7.28 -10.64
CA MET A 385 -3.66 8.54 -11.27
C MET A 385 -4.09 9.55 -10.20
N GLY A 386 -3.39 10.69 -10.14
CA GLY A 386 -3.74 11.78 -9.23
C GLY A 386 -4.97 12.56 -9.69
N ASP A 387 -5.39 13.53 -8.88
CA ASP A 387 -6.59 14.35 -9.06
C ASP A 387 -6.58 15.21 -10.34
N GLY A 388 -5.42 15.27 -11.00
CA GLY A 388 -5.24 15.99 -12.24
C GLY A 388 -4.88 17.45 -12.04
N GLY A 389 -4.61 17.91 -10.82
CA GLY A 389 -3.89 19.14 -10.53
C GLY A 389 -4.72 20.29 -9.97
N SER A 390 -4.04 21.44 -9.89
CA SER A 390 -4.54 22.69 -9.28
C SER A 390 -4.72 22.61 -7.76
N VAL A 391 -4.88 23.77 -7.13
CA VAL A 391 -4.95 23.85 -5.66
C VAL A 391 -6.27 23.28 -5.18
N GLY A 392 -6.18 22.19 -4.43
CA GLY A 392 -7.31 21.63 -3.72
C GLY A 392 -8.38 21.02 -4.61
N ASP A 393 -8.04 20.37 -5.73
CA ASP A 393 -9.00 19.70 -6.65
C ASP A 393 -10.28 20.52 -6.94
N PRO A 394 -10.18 21.64 -7.67
CA PRO A 394 -11.27 22.59 -7.86
C PRO A 394 -12.47 22.02 -8.63
N TRP A 395 -12.32 20.86 -9.27
CA TRP A 395 -13.38 20.18 -10.00
C TRP A 395 -13.87 18.90 -9.32
N ASN A 396 -13.41 18.65 -8.08
CA ASN A 396 -13.83 17.52 -7.26
C ASN A 396 -13.64 16.16 -7.97
N PHE A 397 -12.60 16.05 -8.81
CA PHE A 397 -12.30 14.87 -9.60
C PHE A 397 -12.00 13.67 -8.72
N ALA A 398 -11.30 13.85 -7.60
CA ALA A 398 -10.94 12.76 -6.70
C ALA A 398 -12.17 12.06 -6.11
N GLN A 399 -13.24 12.81 -5.86
CA GLN A 399 -14.53 12.30 -5.37
C GLN A 399 -15.56 12.03 -6.49
N ASN A 400 -15.34 12.52 -7.70
CA ASN A 400 -16.19 12.21 -8.85
C ASN A 400 -15.98 10.74 -9.26
N LYS A 401 -17.10 10.01 -9.36
CA LYS A 401 -17.13 8.55 -9.56
C LYS A 401 -16.89 8.14 -11.02
N GLY A 402 -17.26 9.01 -11.97
CA GLY A 402 -17.19 8.72 -13.40
C GLY A 402 -15.86 9.07 -14.08
N THR A 403 -14.92 9.67 -13.35
CA THR A 403 -13.58 10.03 -13.86
C THR A 403 -12.52 9.05 -13.39
N LEU A 404 -11.42 8.98 -14.14
CA LEU A 404 -10.21 8.22 -13.78
C LEU A 404 -9.21 9.05 -12.95
N LEU A 405 -9.47 10.33 -12.72
CA LEU A 405 -8.63 11.22 -11.92
C LEU A 405 -8.85 11.03 -10.41
N GLY A 406 -7.76 11.03 -9.64
CA GLY A 406 -7.73 10.82 -8.20
C GLY A 406 -8.12 9.39 -7.83
N LYS A 407 -7.65 8.42 -8.62
CA LYS A 407 -8.01 7.00 -8.56
C LYS A 407 -6.78 6.12 -8.62
N ILE A 408 -6.92 4.94 -8.01
CA ILE A 408 -6.15 3.78 -8.41
C ILE A 408 -7.02 2.94 -9.34
N ILE A 409 -6.48 2.67 -10.51
CA ILE A 409 -7.15 2.02 -11.64
C ILE A 409 -6.62 0.60 -11.75
N ARG A 410 -7.48 -0.39 -11.95
CA ARG A 410 -7.12 -1.81 -12.10
C ARG A 410 -7.72 -2.38 -13.38
N ILE A 411 -6.86 -2.85 -14.30
CA ILE A 411 -7.26 -3.28 -15.64
C ILE A 411 -6.60 -4.61 -16.06
N ASP A 412 -7.26 -5.31 -16.98
CA ASP A 412 -6.80 -6.57 -17.57
C ASP A 412 -6.16 -6.31 -18.94
N VAL A 413 -4.83 -6.44 -19.01
CA VAL A 413 -4.07 -6.25 -20.27
C VAL A 413 -3.94 -7.53 -21.09
N ASN A 414 -4.52 -8.65 -20.65
CA ASN A 414 -4.45 -9.95 -21.30
C ASN A 414 -5.73 -10.26 -22.07
N ASN A 415 -6.89 -9.96 -21.49
CA ASN A 415 -8.18 -10.26 -22.09
C ASN A 415 -8.77 -9.02 -22.76
N MET A 416 -8.76 -9.03 -24.10
CA MET A 416 -9.24 -7.90 -24.89
C MET A 416 -10.73 -8.03 -25.19
N PRO A 417 -11.54 -7.01 -24.88
CA PRO A 417 -12.92 -6.98 -25.33
C PRO A 417 -12.97 -6.83 -26.86
N SER A 418 -13.77 -7.66 -27.52
CA SER A 418 -14.07 -7.57 -28.95
C SER A 418 -15.44 -6.90 -29.17
N GLY A 419 -15.55 -6.00 -30.15
CA GLY A 419 -16.80 -5.33 -30.50
C GLY A 419 -17.11 -4.11 -29.63
N ASN A 420 -18.40 -3.82 -29.38
CA ASN A 420 -18.85 -2.63 -28.63
C ASN A 420 -18.54 -2.65 -27.11
N ASN A 421 -17.79 -3.63 -26.63
CA ASN A 421 -17.47 -3.79 -25.21
C ASN A 421 -16.09 -3.20 -24.83
N THR A 422 -15.44 -2.46 -25.74
CA THR A 422 -14.16 -1.78 -25.45
C THR A 422 -14.37 -0.60 -24.49
N PRO A 423 -13.62 -0.52 -23.38
CA PRO A 423 -13.67 0.62 -22.48
C PRO A 423 -13.37 1.93 -23.21
N SER A 424 -13.96 3.02 -22.71
CA SER A 424 -13.90 4.32 -23.41
C SER A 424 -12.52 4.99 -23.41
N TRP A 425 -11.56 4.49 -22.63
CA TRP A 425 -10.23 5.09 -22.49
C TRP A 425 -9.11 4.29 -23.15
N GLY A 426 -9.40 3.11 -23.70
CA GLY A 426 -8.39 2.33 -24.40
C GLY A 426 -8.71 0.84 -24.58
N ASN A 427 -7.65 0.08 -24.77
CA ASN A 427 -7.69 -1.31 -25.22
C ASN A 427 -7.24 -2.23 -24.07
N TYR A 428 -8.17 -2.56 -23.19
CA TYR A 428 -7.98 -3.47 -22.05
C TYR A 428 -9.33 -4.06 -21.62
N GLY A 429 -9.30 -5.15 -20.85
CA GLY A 429 -10.46 -5.71 -20.17
C GLY A 429 -10.67 -5.09 -18.79
N ILE A 430 -11.89 -5.21 -18.28
CA ILE A 430 -12.24 -4.86 -16.90
C ILE A 430 -12.28 -6.14 -16.06
N PRO A 431 -11.46 -6.26 -14.99
CA PRO A 431 -11.59 -7.34 -14.03
C PRO A 431 -13.00 -7.41 -13.44
N LYS A 432 -13.60 -8.61 -13.44
CA LYS A 432 -15.00 -8.81 -13.02
C LYS A 432 -15.26 -8.50 -11.55
N ASP A 433 -14.21 -8.55 -10.73
CA ASP A 433 -14.19 -8.29 -9.30
C ASP A 433 -13.77 -6.85 -8.96
N ASN A 434 -13.65 -5.95 -9.96
CA ASN A 434 -13.53 -4.52 -9.68
C ASN A 434 -14.78 -4.04 -8.92
N PRO A 435 -14.59 -3.25 -7.85
CA PRO A 435 -15.62 -2.97 -6.85
C PRO A 435 -16.82 -2.21 -7.41
N PHE A 436 -16.60 -1.43 -8.45
CA PHE A 436 -17.61 -0.55 -9.03
C PHE A 436 -18.00 -0.91 -10.46
N SER A 437 -17.52 -2.06 -10.98
CA SER A 437 -17.73 -2.48 -12.37
C SER A 437 -19.21 -2.62 -12.78
N MET A 438 -20.09 -2.86 -11.80
CA MET A 438 -21.53 -3.00 -12.01
C MET A 438 -22.34 -1.73 -11.67
N ASP A 439 -21.70 -0.68 -11.14
CA ASP A 439 -22.36 0.60 -10.84
C ASP A 439 -22.21 1.54 -12.04
N PRO A 440 -23.30 1.87 -12.76
CA PRO A 440 -23.23 2.71 -13.95
C PRO A 440 -22.81 4.17 -13.65
N LYS A 441 -22.74 4.57 -12.37
CA LYS A 441 -22.26 5.89 -11.96
C LYS A 441 -20.74 5.95 -11.80
N PHE A 442 -20.07 4.79 -11.81
CA PHE A 442 -18.63 4.70 -11.66
C PHE A 442 -17.96 4.32 -12.98
N ALA A 443 -16.75 4.84 -13.17
CA ALA A 443 -15.84 4.28 -14.15
C ALA A 443 -15.48 2.83 -13.72
N PRO A 444 -15.72 1.81 -14.57
CA PRO A 444 -15.55 0.40 -14.19
C PRO A 444 -14.09 0.00 -13.90
N GLU A 445 -13.13 0.81 -14.31
CA GLU A 445 -11.70 0.66 -14.05
C GLU A 445 -11.30 0.93 -12.59
N VAL A 446 -12.12 1.67 -11.84
CA VAL A 446 -11.75 2.20 -10.53
C VAL A 446 -11.66 1.06 -9.51
N PHE A 447 -10.48 0.91 -8.91
CA PHE A 447 -10.24 0.01 -7.77
C PHE A 447 -10.38 0.75 -6.44
N ALA A 448 -9.88 1.98 -6.37
CA ALA A 448 -9.95 2.85 -5.21
C ALA A 448 -9.97 4.33 -5.63
N MET A 449 -10.46 5.21 -4.78
CA MET A 449 -10.68 6.63 -5.09
C MET A 449 -10.31 7.58 -3.96
N GLY A 450 -10.34 8.88 -4.23
CA GLY A 450 -10.11 9.90 -3.21
C GLY A 450 -8.64 10.15 -2.92
N PHE A 451 -7.79 10.03 -3.95
CA PHE A 451 -6.36 10.34 -3.86
C PHE A 451 -6.06 11.71 -4.46
N LYS A 452 -5.02 12.38 -3.95
CA LYS A 452 -4.50 13.64 -4.51
C LYS A 452 -3.43 13.39 -5.56
N ASN A 453 -2.30 12.82 -5.16
CA ASN A 453 -1.16 12.50 -6.01
C ASN A 453 -0.48 11.22 -5.50
N PRO A 454 -1.05 10.03 -5.78
CA PRO A 454 -0.51 8.74 -5.37
C PRO A 454 0.75 8.41 -6.20
N TRP A 455 1.88 9.03 -5.88
CA TRP A 455 3.06 9.04 -6.75
C TRP A 455 3.73 7.67 -6.87
N ARG A 456 3.91 6.96 -5.75
CA ARG A 456 4.49 5.61 -5.73
C ARG A 456 3.83 4.74 -4.67
N CYS A 457 3.47 3.57 -5.12
CA CYS A 457 2.87 2.48 -4.38
C CYS A 457 3.67 1.19 -4.56
N SER A 458 3.47 0.24 -3.63
CA SER A 458 4.01 -1.11 -3.73
C SER A 458 3.11 -2.12 -3.05
N PHE A 459 3.03 -3.30 -3.67
CA PHE A 459 2.53 -4.49 -2.98
C PHE A 459 3.63 -5.10 -2.13
N ASP A 460 3.25 -5.66 -1.00
CA ASP A 460 4.05 -6.66 -0.32
C ASP A 460 4.08 -7.94 -1.16
N SER A 461 5.27 -8.34 -1.63
CA SER A 461 5.43 -9.54 -2.45
C SER A 461 5.03 -10.84 -1.74
N THR A 462 5.03 -10.86 -0.40
CA THR A 462 4.65 -12.06 0.39
C THR A 462 3.22 -12.03 0.89
N LYS A 463 2.60 -10.84 0.94
CA LYS A 463 1.20 -10.65 1.34
C LYS A 463 0.54 -9.64 0.39
N PRO A 464 0.13 -10.05 -0.81
CA PRO A 464 -0.36 -9.13 -1.85
C PRO A 464 -1.60 -8.30 -1.48
N SER A 465 -2.31 -8.65 -0.38
CA SER A 465 -3.37 -7.81 0.17
C SER A 465 -2.84 -6.53 0.84
N TYR A 466 -1.53 -6.44 1.11
CA TYR A 466 -0.88 -5.24 1.63
C TYR A 466 -0.37 -4.41 0.47
N PHE A 467 -1.11 -3.37 0.16
CA PHE A 467 -0.84 -2.46 -0.94
C PHE A 467 -0.65 -1.06 -0.39
N PHE A 468 0.61 -0.63 -0.26
CA PHE A 468 0.92 0.67 0.31
C PHE A 468 1.05 1.72 -0.78
N CYS A 469 0.48 2.89 -0.57
CA CYS A 469 0.61 4.02 -1.47
C CYS A 469 1.04 5.25 -0.68
N ALA A 470 2.05 5.96 -1.16
CA ALA A 470 2.29 7.33 -0.70
C ALA A 470 1.43 8.29 -1.51
N ASP A 471 0.63 9.10 -0.83
CA ASP A 471 -0.18 10.15 -1.43
C ASP A 471 0.36 11.52 -0.98
N VAL A 472 0.80 12.33 -1.94
CA VAL A 472 1.43 13.62 -1.64
C VAL A 472 0.36 14.67 -1.37
N GLY A 473 0.32 15.17 -0.14
CA GLY A 473 -0.63 16.17 0.33
C GLY A 473 -0.50 17.54 -0.35
N GLN A 474 -1.37 18.47 0.02
CA GLN A 474 -1.44 19.81 -0.57
C GLN A 474 -0.56 20.82 0.16
N SER A 475 -0.63 20.87 1.50
CA SER A 475 0.03 21.90 2.32
C SER A 475 0.16 21.55 3.80
N LEU A 476 -0.61 20.61 4.33
CA LEU A 476 -0.72 20.37 5.77
C LEU A 476 -0.14 19.02 6.19
N TYR A 477 -0.24 18.00 5.34
CA TYR A 477 0.02 16.63 5.78
C TYR A 477 0.59 15.77 4.65
N GLU A 478 1.62 14.98 4.94
CA GLU A 478 2.07 13.90 4.05
C GLU A 478 1.52 12.58 4.53
N GLU A 479 1.11 11.71 3.62
CA GLU A 479 0.42 10.48 3.99
C GLU A 479 0.87 9.22 3.24
N VAL A 480 0.61 8.09 3.89
CA VAL A 480 0.77 6.74 3.37
C VAL A 480 -0.50 5.98 3.69
N ASP A 481 -1.08 5.41 2.64
CA ASP A 481 -2.31 4.65 2.68
C ASP A 481 -2.05 3.15 2.53
N LEU A 482 -2.85 2.34 3.22
CA LEU A 482 -3.01 0.93 2.94
C LEU A 482 -4.24 0.77 2.07
N VAL A 483 -4.00 0.57 0.78
CA VAL A 483 -5.04 0.59 -0.23
C VAL A 483 -5.82 -0.70 -0.26
N VAL A 484 -7.12 -0.61 0.02
CA VAL A 484 -8.08 -1.70 -0.06
C VAL A 484 -9.06 -1.53 -1.23
N ASN A 485 -9.63 -2.66 -1.66
CA ASN A 485 -10.63 -2.72 -2.73
C ASN A 485 -11.87 -1.88 -2.38
N GLY A 486 -12.21 -0.91 -3.23
CA GLY A 486 -13.35 0.00 -3.07
C GLY A 486 -13.12 1.13 -2.05
N GLY A 487 -11.90 1.28 -1.54
CA GLY A 487 -11.56 2.31 -0.56
C GLY A 487 -11.69 3.74 -1.11
N ASN A 488 -12.06 4.67 -0.23
CA ASN A 488 -12.06 6.11 -0.50
C ASN A 488 -11.11 6.80 0.49
N TYR A 489 -10.03 7.44 0.01
CA TYR A 489 -8.97 8.04 0.85
C TYR A 489 -9.22 9.52 1.16
N GLY A 490 -10.42 10.01 0.85
CA GLY A 490 -10.96 11.23 1.42
C GLY A 490 -10.58 12.51 0.69
N TRP A 491 -9.51 12.57 -0.10
CA TRP A 491 -9.19 13.76 -0.89
C TRP A 491 -10.33 14.07 -1.87
N ARG A 492 -10.87 15.28 -1.96
CA ARG A 492 -10.42 16.56 -1.40
C ARG A 492 -11.03 16.99 -0.07
N VAL A 493 -11.86 16.15 0.53
CA VAL A 493 -12.60 16.46 1.78
C VAL A 493 -11.67 16.35 2.99
N PHE A 494 -10.68 15.48 2.92
CA PHE A 494 -9.62 15.32 3.91
C PHE A 494 -8.24 15.45 3.27
N GLU A 495 -7.30 16.01 4.03
CA GLU A 495 -5.86 15.96 3.76
C GLU A 495 -5.21 15.28 4.97
N GLY A 496 -4.80 14.02 4.81
CA GLY A 496 -4.48 13.20 5.97
C GLY A 496 -5.70 13.01 6.90
N PRO A 497 -5.51 13.08 8.23
CA PRO A 497 -6.61 13.01 9.17
C PRO A 497 -7.39 14.33 9.32
N GLN A 498 -6.98 15.40 8.62
CA GLN A 498 -7.55 16.73 8.81
C GLN A 498 -8.59 17.04 7.75
N SER A 499 -9.71 17.66 8.14
CA SER A 499 -10.66 18.19 7.16
C SER A 499 -10.00 19.28 6.32
N TYR A 500 -10.10 19.15 5.01
CA TYR A 500 -9.59 20.14 4.08
C TYR A 500 -10.70 21.14 3.73
N PRO A 501 -10.48 22.45 3.92
CA PRO A 501 -11.53 23.45 3.74
C PRO A 501 -12.00 23.48 2.28
N ALA A 502 -13.32 23.41 2.08
CA ALA A 502 -13.92 23.50 0.77
C ALA A 502 -13.71 24.90 0.17
N LEU A 503 -12.70 25.06 -0.68
CA LEU A 503 -12.72 26.10 -1.71
C LEU A 503 -14.02 25.94 -2.52
N SER A 504 -14.74 27.02 -2.85
CA SER A 504 -15.93 26.92 -3.68
C SER A 504 -15.56 26.31 -5.02
N THR A 505 -16.14 25.16 -5.36
CA THR A 505 -15.78 24.40 -6.57
C THR A 505 -16.84 24.55 -7.65
N PRO A 506 -16.45 24.90 -8.89
CA PRO A 506 -17.32 24.78 -10.06
C PRO A 506 -17.72 23.32 -10.36
N GLY A 507 -16.90 22.34 -9.99
CA GLY A 507 -17.16 20.91 -10.20
C GLY A 507 -18.09 20.24 -9.18
N GLY A 508 -18.65 21.01 -8.25
CA GLY A 508 -19.56 20.53 -7.21
C GLY A 508 -18.84 20.11 -5.92
N ASN A 509 -19.54 20.24 -4.79
CA ASN A 509 -18.98 19.94 -3.48
C ASN A 509 -19.41 18.55 -2.99
N THR A 510 -18.46 17.84 -2.40
CA THR A 510 -18.70 16.62 -1.62
C THR A 510 -18.82 17.01 -0.16
N SER A 511 -19.91 16.58 0.50
CA SER A 511 -20.08 16.81 1.94
C SER A 511 -19.28 15.80 2.75
N VAL A 512 -18.75 16.22 3.90
CA VAL A 512 -18.04 15.34 4.85
C VAL A 512 -18.89 14.13 5.21
N ASP A 513 -20.18 14.34 5.50
CA ASP A 513 -21.11 13.27 5.89
C ASP A 513 -21.47 12.31 4.74
N SER A 514 -21.11 12.65 3.50
CA SER A 514 -21.43 11.85 2.31
C SER A 514 -20.35 10.84 1.94
N ILE A 515 -19.20 10.86 2.62
CA ILE A 515 -18.10 9.94 2.35
C ILE A 515 -17.73 9.12 3.60
N ASN A 516 -17.29 7.89 3.37
CA ASN A 516 -16.69 7.04 4.39
C ASN A 516 -15.19 6.94 4.08
N ALA A 517 -14.44 7.96 4.51
CA ALA A 517 -13.01 8.06 4.24
C ALA A 517 -12.23 7.03 5.07
N ILE A 518 -11.25 6.39 4.43
CA ILE A 518 -10.22 5.59 5.07
C ILE A 518 -9.05 6.54 5.32
N LEU A 519 -8.72 6.75 6.59
CA LEU A 519 -7.61 7.61 6.98
C LEU A 519 -6.27 6.90 6.73
N PRO A 520 -5.19 7.67 6.48
CA PRO A 520 -3.90 7.09 6.19
C PRO A 520 -3.36 6.26 7.36
N VAL A 521 -2.59 5.23 7.01
CA VAL A 521 -1.95 4.34 7.99
C VAL A 521 -0.74 4.99 8.65
N MET A 522 -0.14 5.97 7.98
CA MET A 522 0.96 6.77 8.50
C MET A 522 0.94 8.14 7.83
N GLY A 523 1.43 9.14 8.54
CA GLY A 523 1.86 10.38 7.92
C GLY A 523 2.51 11.31 8.93
N TYR A 524 2.69 12.56 8.53
CA TYR A 524 3.06 13.62 9.46
C TYR A 524 2.55 14.96 8.97
N ALA A 525 2.24 15.82 9.94
CA ALA A 525 1.87 17.19 9.64
C ALA A 525 3.12 18.00 9.31
N HIS A 526 3.04 18.80 8.26
CA HIS A 526 4.13 19.67 7.80
C HIS A 526 4.69 20.57 8.92
N ASN A 527 3.81 21.08 9.78
CA ASN A 527 4.19 21.93 10.92
C ASN A 527 4.94 21.20 12.06
N THR A 528 4.99 19.86 12.04
CA THR A 528 5.72 19.06 13.03
C THR A 528 7.17 18.79 12.63
N VAL A 529 7.56 19.13 11.41
CA VAL A 529 8.93 18.98 10.90
C VAL A 529 9.77 20.20 11.29
N ASN A 530 11.08 20.01 11.46
CA ASN A 530 12.01 21.05 11.87
C ASN A 530 11.96 22.26 10.92
N ASN A 531 11.66 23.45 11.47
CA ASN A 531 11.60 24.73 10.76
C ASN A 531 12.88 25.08 9.98
N ASN A 532 14.03 24.47 10.29
CA ASN A 532 15.29 24.70 9.60
C ASN A 532 15.43 23.92 8.28
N VAL A 533 14.69 22.81 8.11
CA VAL A 533 14.76 21.92 6.94
C VAL A 533 13.52 22.04 6.05
N GLY A 534 12.39 22.46 6.62
CA GLY A 534 11.09 22.47 5.94
C GLY A 534 10.47 21.07 5.90
N SER A 535 9.24 20.99 5.37
CA SER A 535 8.54 19.72 5.17
C SER A 535 9.10 18.97 3.96
N ALA A 536 9.22 17.64 4.06
CA ALA A 536 9.49 16.78 2.92
C ALA A 536 8.16 16.27 2.33
N SER A 537 8.19 15.73 1.12
CA SER A 537 7.07 14.89 0.64
C SER A 537 7.36 13.42 0.87
N ILE A 538 6.36 12.61 1.22
CA ILE A 538 6.51 11.15 1.19
C ILE A 538 6.23 10.71 -0.25
N ILE A 539 7.27 10.22 -0.94
CA ILE A 539 7.22 9.97 -2.38
C ILE A 539 7.23 8.47 -2.72
N GLY A 540 6.88 7.63 -1.74
CA GLY A 540 6.74 6.20 -1.93
C GLY A 540 7.48 5.35 -0.91
N GLY A 541 7.32 4.04 -1.06
CA GLY A 541 8.07 3.06 -0.31
C GLY A 541 7.86 1.64 -0.79
N TYR A 542 8.68 0.73 -0.26
CA TYR A 542 8.65 -0.70 -0.58
C TYR A 542 8.73 -1.54 0.69
N VAL A 543 8.04 -2.69 0.69
CA VAL A 543 8.26 -3.70 1.73
C VAL A 543 9.60 -4.38 1.50
N TYR A 544 10.51 -4.23 2.45
CA TYR A 544 11.83 -4.85 2.39
C TYR A 544 11.70 -6.35 2.67
N ARG A 545 11.94 -7.18 1.65
CA ARG A 545 11.85 -8.65 1.74
C ARG A 545 13.19 -9.37 1.56
N SER A 546 14.29 -8.63 1.46
CA SER A 546 15.62 -9.23 1.39
C SER A 546 16.07 -9.78 2.75
N MET A 547 16.99 -10.75 2.71
CA MET A 547 17.69 -11.30 3.88
C MET A 547 19.08 -10.70 4.07
N THR A 548 19.51 -9.77 3.23
CA THR A 548 20.79 -9.04 3.39
C THR A 548 20.85 -8.33 4.74
N ASN A 549 19.74 -7.73 5.17
CA ASN A 549 19.54 -7.30 6.54
C ASN A 549 18.26 -7.95 7.10
N PRO A 550 18.37 -9.09 7.79
CA PRO A 550 17.22 -9.81 8.32
C PRO A 550 16.37 -8.97 9.28
N CYS A 551 16.96 -7.98 9.96
CA CYS A 551 16.25 -7.10 10.88
C CYS A 551 15.24 -6.18 10.18
N LEU A 552 15.43 -5.91 8.88
CA LEU A 552 14.54 -5.10 8.05
C LEU A 552 13.50 -5.94 7.29
N ASN A 553 13.60 -7.26 7.31
CA ASN A 553 12.66 -8.13 6.59
C ASN A 553 11.22 -7.92 7.09
N GLY A 554 10.30 -7.67 6.17
CA GLY A 554 8.89 -7.37 6.44
C GLY A 554 8.60 -5.92 6.84
N ARG A 555 9.61 -5.04 6.89
CA ARG A 555 9.39 -3.61 7.16
C ARG A 555 9.07 -2.85 5.87
N VAL A 556 8.15 -1.89 5.94
CA VAL A 556 7.94 -0.92 4.86
C VAL A 556 9.03 0.15 4.96
N HIS A 557 9.71 0.41 3.87
CA HIS A 557 10.74 1.43 3.77
C HIS A 557 10.20 2.61 2.98
N LEU A 558 9.99 3.76 3.63
CA LEU A 558 9.50 4.98 2.99
C LEU A 558 10.65 5.92 2.66
N ARG A 559 10.53 6.61 1.52
CA ARG A 559 11.49 7.62 1.10
C ARG A 559 10.83 9.00 1.15
N GLY A 560 11.48 9.94 1.84
CA GLY A 560 11.16 11.36 1.76
C GLY A 560 11.99 12.06 0.66
N LEU A 561 11.42 13.09 0.05
CA LEU A 561 12.17 14.09 -0.74
C LEU A 561 12.05 15.44 -0.03
N VAL A 562 13.19 16.05 0.33
CA VAL A 562 13.24 17.46 0.71
C VAL A 562 13.69 18.22 -0.51
N CYS A 563 12.79 18.99 -1.10
CA CYS A 563 13.14 19.93 -2.15
C CYS A 563 13.45 21.28 -1.51
N THR A 564 14.75 21.62 -1.43
CA THR A 564 15.15 22.99 -1.09
C THR A 564 15.28 23.75 -2.41
N VAL A 565 14.38 24.69 -2.68
CA VAL A 565 14.50 25.55 -3.86
C VAL A 565 15.68 26.50 -3.65
N HIS A 566 16.85 26.16 -4.19
CA HIS A 566 17.97 27.08 -4.29
C HIS A 566 17.82 27.91 -5.56
N VAL A 567 17.50 29.20 -5.41
CA VAL A 567 17.66 30.17 -6.51
C VAL A 567 19.15 30.44 -6.69
N VAL A 568 19.80 29.72 -7.59
CA VAL A 568 21.18 30.04 -7.98
C VAL A 568 21.11 31.02 -9.15
N ARG A 569 21.47 32.27 -8.88
CA ARG A 569 21.68 33.27 -9.93
C ARG A 569 23.10 33.09 -10.48
N ASP A 570 23.24 32.34 -11.57
CA ASP A 570 24.47 32.38 -12.35
C ASP A 570 24.57 33.77 -13.01
N ARG A 571 25.73 34.42 -12.89
CA ARG A 571 25.95 35.78 -13.43
C ARG A 571 26.32 35.78 -14.91
N ASP A 572 26.67 34.63 -15.48
CA ASP A 572 27.20 34.56 -16.85
C ASP A 572 26.41 33.62 -17.80
N ALA A 573 25.34 32.98 -17.33
CA ALA A 573 24.36 32.28 -18.17
C ALA A 573 22.95 32.66 -17.70
N GLY A 574 22.08 33.11 -18.63
CA GLY A 574 20.73 33.60 -18.33
C GLY A 574 19.93 32.68 -17.39
N GLU A 575 19.04 33.28 -16.61
CA GLU A 575 18.23 32.64 -15.54
C GLU A 575 17.79 31.20 -15.89
N GLN A 576 18.41 30.22 -15.23
CA GLN A 576 17.94 28.84 -15.20
C GLN A 576 17.34 28.56 -13.82
N TRP A 577 16.07 28.18 -13.82
CA TRP A 577 15.36 27.71 -12.63
C TRP A 577 15.71 26.25 -12.40
N GLY A 578 16.38 25.93 -11.28
CA GLY A 578 16.68 24.57 -10.88
C GLY A 578 16.10 24.28 -9.50
N VAL A 579 15.34 23.20 -9.35
CA VAL A 579 14.94 22.65 -8.05
C VAL A 579 15.93 21.56 -7.68
N GLN A 580 16.68 21.75 -6.59
CA GLN A 580 17.52 20.69 -6.03
C GLN A 580 16.70 19.96 -4.95
N CYS A 581 16.33 18.71 -5.25
CA CYS A 581 15.72 17.84 -4.26
C CYS A 581 16.79 16.92 -3.66
N ASP A 582 17.05 17.09 -2.37
CA ASP A 582 17.88 16.20 -1.59
C ASP A 582 16.98 15.11 -0.98
N ALA A 583 17.44 13.85 -1.00
CA ALA A 583 16.78 12.80 -0.24
C ALA A 583 17.01 13.08 1.25
N ALA A 584 15.99 13.56 1.97
CA ALA A 584 16.06 13.66 3.42
C ALA A 584 15.14 12.63 4.08
N ASP A 585 15.59 12.19 5.25
CA ASP A 585 14.94 11.27 6.18
C ASP A 585 14.35 9.99 5.55
N ILE A 586 15.10 8.90 5.73
CA ILE A 586 14.56 7.57 5.53
C ILE A 586 13.81 7.17 6.80
N ARG A 587 12.48 7.03 6.69
CA ARG A 587 11.66 6.49 7.78
C ARG A 587 11.35 5.02 7.49
N LEU A 588 11.77 4.17 8.42
CA LEU A 588 11.41 2.75 8.42
C LEU A 588 10.06 2.61 9.13
N LEU A 589 9.06 2.20 8.38
CA LEU A 589 7.83 1.64 8.94
C LEU A 589 8.12 0.20 9.35
N GLN A 590 8.11 -0.08 10.64
CA GLN A 590 7.69 -1.42 11.06
C GLN A 590 6.19 -1.53 10.83
N ASP A 591 5.73 -2.75 10.52
CA ASP A 591 4.33 -3.18 10.52
C ASP A 591 3.39 -2.13 11.11
N VAL A 592 2.61 -1.49 10.23
CA VAL A 592 2.01 -0.19 10.51
C VAL A 592 1.16 -0.21 11.79
N THR A 593 1.74 0.34 12.86
CA THR A 593 1.08 0.63 14.13
C THR A 593 1.31 2.10 14.47
N ASN A 594 0.36 2.98 14.19
CA ASN A 594 -0.13 3.89 15.23
C ASN A 594 -1.42 4.63 14.86
N PRO A 595 -2.29 4.88 15.87
CA PRO A 595 -3.42 5.80 15.78
C PRO A 595 -3.00 7.23 16.17
N VAL A 596 -3.70 8.23 15.62
CA VAL A 596 -4.02 9.50 16.30
C VAL A 596 -5.52 9.65 16.29
#